data_AF-A0A952P2C1-F1
#
_entry.id   AF-A0A952P2C1-F1
#
_cell.length_a   1.000
_cell.length_b   1.000
_cell.length_c   1.000
_cell.angle_alpha   90.00
_cell.angle_beta   90.00
_cell.angle_gamma   90.00
#
_symmetry.space_group_name_H-M   'P 1'
#
loop_
_entity.id
_entity.type
_entity.pdbx_description
1 polymer ?
#
loop_
_entity_poly.entity_id
_entity_poly.type
_entity_poly.pdbx_seq_one_letter_code
_entity_poly.pdbx_strand_id
1 'polypeptide(L)'
;MLKALIASTILLAGSIGMAQLRGPRPGYENYGNPQVKTFMPPNGAHQMDRVERTSQITEEQFNEIVDNVVKHWEPIAAAKGVKLVAHKLWNDSTVNAVAYQSGKTWNIEMYGGLARRPEVTPDGFALVVCHELGHHFGGYVFYGDNNWASTEGQSDYWATNVCAKVVWGNEFRQNESFRRIRNVPPSVQQACGNAFPSNTNQQGWCVRAAAGGHSLASLLAALGREKQPQFETPDTTVVTRTNTQHPRAQCRLDTYFAGSLCNKPFDLNVIPGKGHAKGQNSKDAEAESMKYTCFAVEGMKEAARPTCWFKGQLDQPAFRRF
;
A
#
# COMPACT_ATOMS: atom_id res chain seq x y z
N MET A 1 46.11 -9.51 72.89
CA MET A 1 45.81 -10.66 72.01
C MET A 1 44.32 -10.69 71.71
N LEU A 2 43.87 -10.12 70.60
CA LEU A 2 42.65 -10.54 69.90
C LEU A 2 42.69 -10.04 68.45
N LYS A 3 42.07 -10.81 67.58
CA LYS A 3 42.25 -10.90 66.14
C LYS A 3 41.60 -9.74 65.35
N ALA A 4 42.21 -9.51 64.19
CA ALA A 4 41.75 -8.90 62.94
C ALA A 4 40.22 -8.79 62.71
N LEU A 5 39.81 -7.76 61.98
CA LEU A 5 39.16 -7.94 60.67
C LEU A 5 39.23 -6.66 59.82
N ILE A 6 39.72 -6.82 58.60
CA ILE A 6 39.72 -5.85 57.51
C ILE A 6 38.31 -5.83 56.91
N ALA A 7 37.71 -4.64 56.77
CA ALA A 7 36.51 -4.45 55.98
C ALA A 7 36.80 -3.45 54.85
N SER A 8 37.08 -3.98 53.66
CA SER A 8 37.17 -3.23 52.42
C SER A 8 35.78 -2.77 52.00
N THR A 9 35.58 -1.46 51.91
CA THR A 9 34.35 -0.85 51.39
C THR A 9 34.37 -0.93 49.86
N ILE A 10 33.65 -1.91 49.30
CA ILE A 10 33.32 -1.94 47.87
C ILE A 10 32.09 -1.05 47.66
N LEU A 11 32.29 0.14 47.09
CA LEU A 11 31.20 0.92 46.49
C LEU A 11 30.80 0.23 45.18
N LEU A 12 29.75 -0.61 45.24
CA LEU A 12 29.00 -1.00 44.05
C LEU A 12 28.14 0.20 43.63
N ALA A 13 28.66 0.99 42.68
CA ALA A 13 27.86 1.91 41.90
C ALA A 13 26.91 1.09 41.02
N GLY A 14 25.70 0.84 41.53
CA GLY A 14 24.59 0.29 40.75
C GLY A 14 24.11 1.34 39.75
N SER A 15 24.71 1.36 38.55
CA SER A 15 24.08 1.99 37.40
C SER A 15 22.90 1.13 36.96
N ILE A 16 21.73 1.36 37.56
CA ILE A 16 20.46 0.91 37.02
C ILE A 16 20.29 1.65 35.70
N GLY A 17 20.70 1.02 34.60
CA GLY A 17 20.34 1.44 33.27
C GLY A 17 18.82 1.45 33.18
N MET A 18 18.23 2.64 33.15
CA MET A 18 16.86 2.83 32.69
C MET A 18 16.80 2.50 31.19
N ALA A 19 16.84 1.21 30.87
CA ALA A 19 16.32 0.73 29.61
C ALA A 19 14.83 1.06 29.61
N GLN A 20 14.45 1.97 28.72
CA GLN A 20 13.14 2.56 28.59
C GLN A 20 12.05 1.46 28.54
N LEU A 21 11.27 1.37 29.61
CA LEU A 21 9.93 0.77 29.63
C LEU A 21 8.94 1.69 28.88
N ARG A 22 9.25 2.07 27.65
CA ARG A 22 8.30 2.76 26.77
C ARG A 22 7.68 1.68 25.89
N GLY A 23 6.38 1.43 26.06
CA GLY A 23 5.60 0.61 25.13
C GLY A 23 5.71 1.15 23.70
N PRO A 24 5.17 0.41 22.70
CA PRO A 24 5.20 0.87 21.30
C PRO A 24 4.65 2.29 21.22
N ARG A 25 5.41 3.17 20.54
CA ARG A 25 5.01 4.56 20.33
C ARG A 25 3.72 4.57 19.51
N PRO A 26 2.71 5.36 19.89
CA PRO A 26 1.49 5.44 19.11
C PRO A 26 1.77 5.87 17.68
N GLY A 27 1.14 5.21 16.71
CA GLY A 27 1.36 5.49 15.29
C GLY A 27 1.14 6.95 14.86
N TYR A 28 0.31 7.74 15.57
CA TYR A 28 0.14 9.18 15.30
C TYR A 28 1.41 10.01 15.53
N GLU A 29 2.40 9.51 16.29
CA GLU A 29 3.69 10.18 16.46
C GLU A 29 4.55 10.15 15.18
N ASN A 30 4.20 9.31 14.20
CA ASN A 30 4.87 9.26 12.90
C ASN A 30 4.45 10.39 11.95
N TYR A 31 3.41 11.16 12.28
CA TYR A 31 2.92 12.23 11.39
C TYR A 31 3.97 13.33 11.20
N GLY A 32 4.21 13.68 9.93
CA GLY A 32 5.17 14.72 9.55
C GLY A 32 6.63 14.26 9.47
N ASN A 33 6.95 13.01 9.79
CA ASN A 33 8.29 12.47 9.56
C ASN A 33 8.51 12.19 8.06
N PRO A 34 9.40 12.91 7.36
CA PRO A 34 9.58 12.76 5.92
C PRO A 34 10.13 11.38 5.50
N GLN A 35 10.74 10.65 6.44
CA GLN A 35 11.28 9.31 6.22
C GLN A 35 10.22 8.20 6.33
N VAL A 36 9.04 8.52 6.87
CA VAL A 36 7.93 7.60 7.04
C VAL A 36 6.85 7.94 6.02
N LYS A 37 6.33 6.92 5.33
CA LYS A 37 5.15 7.04 4.46
C LYS A 37 3.95 6.47 5.20
N THR A 38 2.80 7.11 5.02
CA THR A 38 1.59 6.83 5.80
C THR A 38 0.45 6.56 4.83
N PHE A 39 -0.29 5.47 4.98
CA PHE A 39 -1.45 5.16 4.13
C PHE A 39 -2.49 6.30 4.05
N MET A 40 -2.80 6.88 5.21
CA MET A 40 -3.80 7.94 5.37
C MET A 40 -3.12 9.29 5.63
N PRO A 41 -3.74 10.40 5.22
CA PRO A 41 -3.42 11.71 5.78
C PRO A 41 -3.54 11.71 7.31
N PRO A 42 -2.84 12.63 8.01
CA PRO A 42 -3.00 12.81 9.46
C PRO A 42 -4.47 12.96 9.85
N ASN A 43 -4.91 12.20 10.86
CA ASN A 43 -6.31 12.18 11.29
C ASN A 43 -6.47 11.89 12.80
N GLY A 44 -7.64 12.23 13.34
CA GLY A 44 -8.00 12.04 14.75
C GLY A 44 -8.83 10.79 15.06
N ALA A 45 -9.02 9.89 14.09
CA ALA A 45 -10.00 8.80 14.21
C ALA A 45 -9.63 7.75 15.28
N HIS A 46 -8.38 7.74 15.73
CA HIS A 46 -7.90 6.92 16.87
C HIS A 46 -8.65 7.18 18.17
N GLN A 47 -9.28 8.36 18.33
CA GLN A 47 -10.09 8.72 19.48
C GLN A 47 -11.43 7.98 19.52
N MET A 48 -11.90 7.50 18.36
CA MET A 48 -13.22 6.86 18.20
C MET A 48 -13.17 5.33 18.19
N ASP A 49 -11.98 4.73 18.16
CA ASP A 49 -11.77 3.27 18.08
C ASP A 49 -12.42 2.47 19.24
N ARG A 50 -12.63 3.13 20.39
CA ARG A 50 -13.30 2.51 21.55
C ARG A 50 -14.83 2.63 21.54
N VAL A 51 -15.38 3.49 20.68
CA VAL A 51 -16.80 3.88 20.69
C VAL A 51 -17.59 3.16 19.60
N GLU A 52 -16.97 2.87 18.45
CA GLU A 52 -17.64 2.27 17.27
C GLU A 52 -16.99 0.92 16.87
N ARG A 53 -17.22 -0.13 17.66
CA ARG A 53 -16.69 -1.48 17.34
C ARG A 53 -17.66 -2.31 16.51
N THR A 54 -17.83 -1.94 15.23
CA THR A 54 -18.45 -2.83 14.22
C THR A 54 -17.40 -3.26 13.21
N SER A 55 -16.31 -3.86 13.72
CA SER A 55 -15.22 -4.35 12.89
C SER A 55 -15.60 -5.65 12.19
N GLN A 56 -15.17 -5.78 10.94
CA GLN A 56 -15.28 -7.01 10.15
C GLN A 56 -14.05 -7.93 10.30
N ILE A 57 -13.05 -7.52 11.09
CA ILE A 57 -11.75 -8.16 11.20
C ILE A 57 -11.46 -8.47 12.67
N THR A 58 -11.23 -9.74 13.00
CA THR A 58 -10.72 -10.16 14.31
C THR A 58 -9.21 -9.96 14.40
N GLU A 59 -8.65 -9.99 15.61
CA GLU A 59 -7.19 -9.95 15.79
C GLU A 59 -6.47 -11.11 15.08
N GLU A 60 -7.08 -12.29 15.09
CA GLU A 60 -6.58 -13.47 14.38
C GLU A 60 -6.54 -13.20 12.88
N GLN A 61 -7.65 -12.74 12.28
CA GLN A 61 -7.70 -12.38 10.86
C GLN A 61 -6.72 -11.27 10.50
N PHE A 62 -6.58 -10.25 11.36
CA PHE A 62 -5.58 -9.20 11.18
C PHE A 62 -4.17 -9.78 11.07
N ASN A 63 -3.80 -10.66 11.99
CA ASN A 63 -2.48 -11.28 12.00
C ASN A 63 -2.27 -12.19 10.77
N GLU A 64 -3.26 -13.02 10.44
CA GLU A 64 -3.23 -13.91 9.29
C GLU A 64 -3.11 -13.17 7.97
N ILE A 65 -3.84 -12.06 7.80
CA ILE A 65 -3.79 -11.25 6.57
C ILE A 65 -2.38 -10.68 6.38
N VAL A 66 -1.79 -10.10 7.43
CA VAL A 66 -0.43 -9.55 7.34
C VAL A 66 0.57 -10.64 6.99
N ASP A 67 0.54 -11.77 7.69
CA ASP A 67 1.47 -12.89 7.44
C ASP A 67 1.28 -13.47 6.02
N ASN A 68 0.03 -13.62 5.58
CA ASN A 68 -0.30 -14.15 4.26
C ASN A 68 0.18 -13.27 3.12
N VAL A 69 0.15 -11.95 3.26
CA VAL A 69 0.69 -11.05 2.24
C VAL A 69 2.22 -11.04 2.31
N VAL A 70 2.79 -10.81 3.50
CA VAL A 70 4.22 -10.57 3.70
C VAL A 70 5.08 -11.77 3.33
N LYS A 71 4.62 -13.01 3.56
CA LYS A 71 5.36 -14.24 3.21
C LYS A 71 5.78 -14.32 1.73
N HIS A 72 5.03 -13.68 0.83
CA HIS A 72 5.38 -13.64 -0.59
C HIS A 72 6.54 -12.67 -0.89
N TRP A 73 6.70 -11.64 -0.08
CA TRP A 73 7.63 -10.53 -0.30
C TRP A 73 8.93 -10.65 0.49
N GLU A 74 8.94 -11.36 1.61
CA GLU A 74 10.14 -11.69 2.37
C GLU A 74 11.28 -12.30 1.53
N PRO A 75 11.06 -13.36 0.72
CA PRO A 75 12.13 -13.92 -0.10
C PRO A 75 12.62 -12.96 -1.19
N ILE A 76 11.74 -12.11 -1.71
CA ILE A 76 12.07 -11.10 -2.74
C ILE A 76 12.94 -9.99 -2.11
N ALA A 77 12.60 -9.57 -0.89
CA ALA A 77 13.39 -8.65 -0.09
C ALA A 77 14.77 -9.24 0.22
N ALA A 78 14.82 -10.49 0.67
CA ALA A 78 16.06 -11.19 1.00
C ALA A 78 16.99 -11.32 -0.21
N ALA A 79 16.45 -11.63 -1.40
CA ALA A 79 17.22 -11.69 -2.65
C ALA A 79 17.87 -10.35 -3.02
N LYS A 80 17.35 -9.23 -2.52
CA LYS A 80 17.90 -7.88 -2.67
C LYS A 80 18.85 -7.48 -1.53
N GLY A 81 19.15 -8.39 -0.60
CA GLY A 81 19.99 -8.13 0.56
C GLY A 81 19.33 -7.22 1.59
N VAL A 82 17.98 -7.16 1.63
CA VAL A 82 17.22 -6.38 2.60
C VAL A 82 16.35 -7.29 3.47
N LYS A 83 16.16 -6.92 4.74
CA LYS A 83 15.25 -7.60 5.66
C LYS A 83 13.90 -6.89 5.63
N LEU A 84 12.83 -7.60 5.27
CA LEU A 84 11.47 -7.09 5.41
C LEU A 84 10.95 -7.41 6.82
N VAL A 85 10.32 -6.44 7.48
CA VAL A 85 9.71 -6.61 8.81
C VAL A 85 8.33 -5.98 8.80
N ALA A 86 7.32 -6.77 9.16
CA ALA A 86 5.96 -6.31 9.39
C ALA A 86 5.65 -6.26 10.88
N HIS A 87 5.34 -5.07 11.40
CA HIS A 87 4.93 -4.86 12.78
C HIS A 87 3.41 -4.93 12.88
N LYS A 88 2.92 -5.94 13.60
CA LYS A 88 1.49 -6.23 13.79
C LYS A 88 1.01 -5.58 15.08
N LEU A 89 0.50 -4.34 14.99
CA LEU A 89 0.18 -3.49 16.14
C LEU A 89 -1.32 -3.44 16.39
N TRP A 90 -1.92 -4.59 16.69
CA TRP A 90 -3.37 -4.71 16.87
C TRP A 90 -3.93 -3.76 17.95
N ASN A 91 -3.27 -3.65 19.10
CA ASN A 91 -3.76 -2.81 20.21
C ASN A 91 -3.55 -1.31 20.00
N ASP A 92 -2.83 -0.89 18.94
CA ASP A 92 -2.69 0.52 18.58
C ASP A 92 -3.97 1.01 17.90
N SER A 93 -4.56 2.10 18.41
CA SER A 93 -5.80 2.67 17.89
C SER A 93 -5.59 3.60 16.70
N THR A 94 -4.36 3.81 16.24
CA THR A 94 -4.06 4.65 15.08
C THR A 94 -4.79 4.15 13.84
N VAL A 95 -5.51 5.06 13.17
CA VAL A 95 -6.19 4.78 11.90
C VAL A 95 -5.26 5.18 10.75
N ASN A 96 -4.23 4.35 10.58
CA ASN A 96 -3.23 4.48 9.52
C ASN A 96 -2.52 3.13 9.30
N ALA A 97 -1.57 3.12 8.39
CA ALA A 97 -0.47 2.15 8.30
C ALA A 97 0.76 2.94 7.83
N VAL A 98 1.96 2.40 8.03
CA VAL A 98 3.18 3.11 7.60
C VAL A 98 4.23 2.21 7.01
N ALA A 99 5.08 2.80 6.16
CA ALA A 99 6.29 2.20 5.61
C ALA A 99 7.50 3.11 5.83
N TYR A 100 8.64 2.51 6.20
CA TYR A 100 9.92 3.21 6.31
C TYR A 100 11.11 2.26 6.14
N GLN A 101 12.28 2.83 5.91
CA GLN A 101 13.54 2.09 5.83
C GLN A 101 14.48 2.50 6.96
N SER A 102 15.09 1.50 7.62
CA SER A 102 16.17 1.67 8.58
C SER A 102 17.37 0.84 8.11
N GLY A 103 18.29 1.50 7.40
CA GLY A 103 19.42 0.84 6.74
C GLY A 103 18.92 -0.24 5.76
N LYS A 104 19.35 -1.49 5.97
CA LYS A 104 18.91 -2.66 5.18
C LYS A 104 17.62 -3.31 5.70
N THR A 105 16.89 -2.66 6.60
CA THR A 105 15.59 -3.15 7.09
C THR A 105 14.48 -2.31 6.51
N TRP A 106 13.57 -2.93 5.77
CA TRP A 106 12.35 -2.32 5.24
C TRP A 106 11.22 -2.70 6.17
N ASN A 107 10.60 -1.70 6.77
CA ASN A 107 9.56 -1.88 7.77
C ASN A 107 8.22 -1.48 7.16
N ILE A 108 7.19 -2.22 7.55
CA ILE A 108 5.80 -1.78 7.49
C ILE A 108 5.20 -1.92 8.89
N GLU A 109 4.35 -0.99 9.30
CA GLU A 109 3.59 -1.09 10.55
C GLU A 109 2.10 -1.03 10.25
N MET A 110 1.39 -2.06 10.71
CA MET A 110 -0.04 -2.19 10.54
C MET A 110 -0.70 -1.93 11.89
N TYR A 111 -1.54 -0.90 11.97
CA TYR A 111 -2.22 -0.54 13.22
C TYR A 111 -3.63 -1.11 13.24
N GLY A 112 -4.04 -1.67 14.39
CA GLY A 112 -5.37 -2.27 14.52
C GLY A 112 -6.51 -1.25 14.45
N GLY A 113 -6.27 0.01 14.78
CA GLY A 113 -7.26 1.09 14.65
C GLY A 113 -7.77 1.25 13.23
N LEU A 114 -6.90 1.09 12.22
CA LEU A 114 -7.31 1.05 10.81
C LEU A 114 -8.14 -0.21 10.53
N ALA A 115 -7.65 -1.38 10.91
CA ALA A 115 -8.31 -2.66 10.61
C ALA A 115 -9.70 -2.78 11.26
N ARG A 116 -9.93 -2.07 12.37
CA ARG A 116 -11.22 -2.09 13.08
C ARG A 116 -12.27 -1.13 12.52
N ARG A 117 -11.91 -0.29 11.54
CA ARG A 117 -12.85 0.64 10.91
C ARG A 117 -13.98 -0.13 10.20
N PRO A 118 -15.25 0.31 10.30
CA PRO A 118 -16.38 -0.38 9.68
C PRO A 118 -16.29 -0.43 8.15
N GLU A 119 -15.60 0.54 7.55
CA GLU A 119 -15.38 0.61 6.10
C GLU A 119 -14.39 -0.47 5.61
N VAL A 120 -13.56 -1.03 6.50
CA VAL A 120 -12.45 -1.93 6.15
C VAL A 120 -12.91 -3.39 6.18
N THR A 121 -12.83 -4.02 5.00
CA THR A 121 -13.05 -5.46 4.83
C THR A 121 -11.71 -6.23 4.93
N PRO A 122 -11.72 -7.56 5.10
CA PRO A 122 -10.48 -8.36 5.04
C PRO A 122 -9.64 -8.14 3.78
N ASP A 123 -10.27 -8.12 2.60
CA ASP A 123 -9.57 -7.85 1.33
C ASP A 123 -9.10 -6.40 1.23
N GLY A 124 -9.88 -5.45 1.78
CA GLY A 124 -9.43 -4.08 1.92
C GLY A 124 -8.15 -4.01 2.76
N PHE A 125 -8.16 -4.59 3.96
CA PHE A 125 -7.00 -4.58 4.84
C PHE A 125 -5.77 -5.26 4.21
N ALA A 126 -5.96 -6.36 3.46
CA ALA A 126 -4.88 -6.98 2.68
C ALA A 126 -4.29 -6.00 1.65
N LEU A 127 -5.12 -5.18 1.00
CA LEU A 127 -4.62 -4.14 0.09
C LEU A 127 -3.91 -2.99 0.80
N VAL A 128 -4.19 -2.71 2.08
CA VAL A 128 -3.38 -1.76 2.87
C VAL A 128 -1.98 -2.32 3.08
N VAL A 129 -1.85 -3.61 3.42
CA VAL A 129 -0.53 -4.27 3.51
C VAL A 129 0.20 -4.20 2.16
N CYS A 130 -0.50 -4.48 1.07
CA CYS A 130 0.04 -4.34 -0.28
C CYS A 130 0.43 -2.89 -0.62
N HIS A 131 -0.32 -1.89 -0.17
CA HIS A 131 0.03 -0.48 -0.36
C HIS A 131 1.35 -0.15 0.34
N GLU A 132 1.52 -0.53 1.60
CA GLU A 132 2.76 -0.26 2.34
C GLU A 132 3.98 -0.95 1.71
N LEU A 133 3.78 -2.16 1.18
CA LEU A 133 4.79 -2.84 0.37
C LEU A 133 5.00 -2.12 -0.98
N GLY A 134 3.96 -1.51 -1.54
CA GLY A 134 4.00 -0.67 -2.74
C GLY A 134 4.95 0.51 -2.60
N HIS A 135 5.09 1.12 -1.43
CA HIS A 135 6.13 2.13 -1.23
C HIS A 135 7.54 1.57 -1.49
N HIS A 136 7.82 0.32 -1.08
CA HIS A 136 9.13 -0.31 -1.25
C HIS A 136 9.37 -0.89 -2.65
N PHE A 137 8.34 -1.48 -3.26
CA PHE A 137 8.44 -2.31 -4.47
C PHE A 137 7.73 -1.71 -5.71
N GLY A 138 6.94 -0.65 -5.54
CA GLY A 138 6.03 -0.12 -6.56
C GLY A 138 6.69 0.53 -7.77
N GLY A 139 7.94 0.97 -7.63
CA GLY A 139 8.71 1.64 -8.67
C GLY A 139 8.20 3.03 -9.04
N TYR A 140 8.50 3.44 -10.27
CA TYR A 140 8.09 4.72 -10.83
C TYR A 140 6.57 4.89 -10.74
N VAL A 141 6.04 5.99 -10.21
CA VAL A 141 6.72 7.25 -9.84
C VAL A 141 7.06 7.32 -8.35
N PHE A 142 8.23 7.89 -8.02
CA PHE A 142 8.73 8.07 -6.66
C PHE A 142 8.44 9.47 -6.11
N TYR A 143 8.44 9.63 -4.78
CA TYR A 143 8.28 10.96 -4.13
C TYR A 143 9.34 11.99 -4.55
N GLY A 144 10.47 11.54 -5.09
CA GLY A 144 11.54 12.39 -5.63
C GLY A 144 12.66 11.53 -6.23
N ASP A 145 13.61 12.19 -6.90
CA ASP A 145 14.63 11.52 -7.73
C ASP A 145 15.61 10.64 -6.96
N ASN A 146 15.74 10.86 -5.65
CA ASN A 146 16.59 10.05 -4.77
C ASN A 146 15.78 9.44 -3.61
N ASN A 147 14.45 9.39 -3.74
CA ASN A 147 13.58 8.86 -2.68
C ASN A 147 13.45 7.34 -2.80
N TRP A 148 13.44 6.62 -1.70
CA TRP A 148 13.25 5.17 -1.72
C TRP A 148 11.83 4.75 -2.10
N ALA A 149 10.85 5.63 -1.83
CA ALA A 149 9.43 5.30 -1.84
C ALA A 149 8.72 5.68 -3.15
N SER A 150 7.94 4.74 -3.67
CA SER A 150 6.87 5.04 -4.63
C SER A 150 5.83 5.96 -4.01
N THR A 151 5.19 6.80 -4.81
CA THR A 151 4.15 7.74 -4.33
C THR A 151 2.91 7.01 -3.82
N GLU A 152 2.02 7.72 -3.12
CA GLU A 152 0.73 7.20 -2.66
C GLU A 152 -0.08 6.53 -3.78
N GLY A 153 -0.34 7.26 -4.88
CA GLY A 153 -1.09 6.73 -6.02
C GLY A 153 -0.38 5.59 -6.74
N GLN A 154 0.96 5.60 -6.79
CA GLN A 154 1.71 4.48 -7.35
C GLN A 154 1.61 3.23 -6.48
N SER A 155 1.62 3.39 -5.16
CA SER A 155 1.52 2.30 -4.19
C SER A 155 0.14 1.65 -4.25
N ASP A 156 -0.92 2.44 -4.42
CA ASP A 156 -2.28 1.93 -4.72
C ASP A 156 -2.34 1.13 -6.00
N TYR A 157 -1.82 1.71 -7.08
CA TYR A 157 -1.85 1.09 -8.39
C TYR A 157 -1.10 -0.24 -8.35
N TRP A 158 0.07 -0.28 -7.71
CA TRP A 158 0.85 -1.49 -7.55
C TRP A 158 0.18 -2.53 -6.64
N ALA A 159 -0.54 -2.09 -5.60
CA ALA A 159 -1.24 -2.99 -4.70
C ALA A 159 -2.22 -3.90 -5.45
N THR A 160 -2.94 -3.37 -6.45
CA THR A 160 -3.88 -4.16 -7.27
C THR A 160 -3.27 -4.69 -8.58
N ASN A 161 -2.29 -3.99 -9.16
CA ASN A 161 -1.60 -4.45 -10.38
C ASN A 161 -0.63 -5.62 -10.12
N VAL A 162 -0.03 -5.73 -8.94
CA VAL A 162 0.99 -6.76 -8.69
C VAL A 162 0.68 -7.54 -7.43
N CYS A 163 0.56 -6.88 -6.28
CA CYS A 163 0.46 -7.57 -5.00
C CYS A 163 -0.78 -8.46 -4.89
N ALA A 164 -1.96 -7.93 -5.23
CA ALA A 164 -3.20 -8.69 -5.30
C ALA A 164 -3.08 -9.95 -6.19
N LYS A 165 -2.40 -9.84 -7.34
CA LYS A 165 -2.20 -10.97 -8.26
C LYS A 165 -1.33 -12.06 -7.63
N VAL A 166 -0.28 -11.67 -6.92
CA VAL A 166 0.63 -12.60 -6.23
C VAL A 166 -0.08 -13.32 -5.09
N VAL A 167 -0.81 -12.55 -4.26
CA VAL A 167 -1.48 -13.08 -3.07
C VAL A 167 -2.66 -13.96 -3.47
N TRP A 168 -3.54 -13.49 -4.36
CA TRP A 168 -4.80 -14.17 -4.67
C TRP A 168 -4.78 -15.02 -5.92
N GLY A 169 -3.72 -14.98 -6.73
CA GLY A 169 -3.67 -15.65 -8.04
C GLY A 169 -3.92 -17.15 -7.99
N ASN A 170 -3.62 -17.81 -6.86
CA ASN A 170 -3.83 -19.24 -6.65
C ASN A 170 -5.10 -19.57 -5.85
N GLU A 171 -5.91 -18.58 -5.47
CA GLU A 171 -7.13 -18.78 -4.69
C GLU A 171 -8.34 -19.05 -5.60
N PHE A 172 -8.23 -20.02 -6.51
CA PHE A 172 -9.21 -20.28 -7.58
C PHE A 172 -10.67 -20.34 -7.10
N ARG A 173 -10.94 -21.04 -5.99
CA ARG A 173 -12.29 -21.15 -5.43
C ARG A 173 -12.82 -19.80 -4.93
N GLN A 174 -11.97 -19.03 -4.25
CA GLN A 174 -12.34 -17.72 -3.75
C GLN A 174 -12.58 -16.76 -4.92
N ASN A 175 -11.68 -16.73 -5.90
CA ASN A 175 -11.79 -15.87 -7.08
C ASN A 175 -13.06 -16.18 -7.89
N GLU A 176 -13.44 -17.44 -8.04
CA GLU A 176 -14.70 -17.79 -8.71
C GLU A 176 -15.92 -17.17 -8.02
N SER A 177 -15.93 -17.08 -6.68
CA SER A 177 -17.03 -16.45 -5.93
C SER A 177 -17.17 -14.94 -6.21
N PHE A 178 -16.07 -14.27 -6.56
CA PHE A 178 -16.08 -12.82 -6.87
C PHE A 178 -16.58 -12.50 -8.26
N ARG A 179 -16.53 -13.44 -9.22
CA ARG A 179 -16.91 -13.18 -10.62
C ARG A 179 -18.34 -12.68 -10.80
N ARG A 180 -19.23 -13.02 -9.86
CA ARG A 180 -20.66 -12.69 -9.89
C ARG A 180 -21.16 -12.10 -8.58
N ILE A 181 -20.25 -11.50 -7.80
CA ILE A 181 -20.61 -10.89 -6.53
C ILE A 181 -21.55 -9.69 -6.77
N ARG A 182 -22.62 -9.59 -6.00
CA ARG A 182 -23.70 -8.60 -6.24
C ARG A 182 -23.41 -7.21 -5.69
N ASN A 183 -22.46 -7.09 -4.77
CA ASN A 183 -22.08 -5.82 -4.13
C ASN A 183 -21.07 -5.02 -4.95
N VAL A 184 -20.71 -5.50 -6.15
CA VAL A 184 -19.88 -4.79 -7.12
C VAL A 184 -20.72 -4.53 -8.38
N PRO A 185 -20.69 -3.32 -8.95
CA PRO A 185 -21.50 -3.01 -10.13
C PRO A 185 -21.16 -3.87 -11.36
N PRO A 186 -22.12 -4.11 -12.27
CA PRO A 186 -21.88 -4.85 -13.51
C PRO A 186 -20.78 -4.26 -14.40
N SER A 187 -20.56 -2.94 -14.33
CA SER A 187 -19.50 -2.21 -15.06
C SER A 187 -18.11 -2.77 -14.74
N VAL A 188 -17.84 -3.07 -13.47
CA VAL A 188 -16.57 -3.64 -12.99
C VAL A 188 -16.41 -5.06 -13.49
N GLN A 189 -17.47 -5.87 -13.43
CA GLN A 189 -17.46 -7.25 -13.93
C GLN A 189 -17.16 -7.28 -15.44
N GLN A 190 -17.78 -6.36 -16.21
CA GLN A 190 -17.55 -6.21 -17.63
C GLN A 190 -16.11 -5.79 -17.94
N ALA A 191 -15.58 -4.79 -17.24
CA ALA A 191 -14.21 -4.32 -17.42
C ALA A 191 -13.19 -5.43 -17.11
N CYS A 192 -13.35 -6.15 -15.99
CA CYS A 192 -12.50 -7.31 -15.66
C CYS A 192 -12.63 -8.44 -16.69
N GLY A 193 -13.84 -8.67 -17.22
CA GLY A 193 -14.08 -9.62 -18.32
C GLY A 193 -13.32 -9.25 -19.60
N ASN A 194 -13.29 -7.96 -19.94
CA ASN A 194 -12.58 -7.43 -21.10
C ASN A 194 -11.05 -7.46 -20.91
N ALA A 195 -10.56 -7.14 -19.72
CA ALA A 195 -9.13 -7.12 -19.40
C ALA A 195 -8.49 -8.52 -19.42
N PHE A 196 -9.26 -9.54 -19.01
CA PHE A 196 -8.82 -10.93 -18.88
C PHE A 196 -9.75 -11.89 -19.65
N PRO A 197 -9.74 -11.84 -21.00
CA PRO A 197 -10.59 -12.69 -21.81
C PRO A 197 -10.22 -14.16 -21.58
N SER A 198 -11.24 -15.00 -21.41
CA SER A 198 -11.10 -16.47 -21.25
C SER A 198 -10.33 -16.95 -20.01
N ASN A 199 -9.97 -16.07 -19.06
CA ASN A 199 -9.35 -16.46 -17.79
C ASN A 199 -10.25 -16.11 -16.60
N THR A 200 -11.10 -17.07 -16.22
CA THR A 200 -12.12 -16.86 -15.16
C THR A 200 -11.50 -16.57 -13.80
N ASN A 201 -10.37 -17.20 -13.48
CA ASN A 201 -9.63 -16.93 -12.25
C ASN A 201 -9.12 -15.48 -12.23
N GLN A 202 -8.61 -14.98 -13.36
CA GLN A 202 -8.14 -13.60 -13.46
C GLN A 202 -9.26 -12.57 -13.39
N GLN A 203 -10.40 -12.87 -14.02
CA GLN A 203 -11.61 -12.06 -13.86
C GLN A 203 -12.03 -11.98 -12.39
N GLY A 204 -11.98 -13.12 -11.67
CA GLY A 204 -12.34 -13.22 -10.27
C GLY A 204 -11.49 -12.37 -9.34
N TRP A 205 -10.15 -12.52 -9.41
CA TRP A 205 -9.28 -11.70 -8.56
C TRP A 205 -9.29 -10.21 -8.97
N CYS A 206 -9.53 -9.87 -10.25
CA CYS A 206 -9.71 -8.48 -10.69
C CYS A 206 -10.91 -7.83 -9.99
N VAL A 207 -12.07 -8.50 -9.99
CA VAL A 207 -13.28 -8.01 -9.29
C VAL A 207 -13.03 -7.91 -7.79
N ARG A 208 -12.32 -8.88 -7.22
CA ARG A 208 -11.92 -8.88 -5.80
C ARG A 208 -11.03 -7.68 -5.45
N ALA A 209 -10.01 -7.40 -6.27
CA ALA A 209 -9.12 -6.26 -6.11
C ALA A 209 -9.87 -4.93 -6.18
N ALA A 210 -10.81 -4.80 -7.13
CA ALA A 210 -11.68 -3.65 -7.22
C ALA A 210 -12.53 -3.48 -5.95
N ALA A 211 -13.15 -4.55 -5.46
CA ALA A 211 -13.94 -4.53 -4.22
C ALA A 211 -13.11 -4.14 -2.98
N GLY A 212 -11.90 -4.68 -2.85
CA GLY A 212 -10.96 -4.27 -1.79
C GLY A 212 -10.56 -2.80 -1.91
N GLY A 213 -10.28 -2.33 -3.13
CA GLY A 213 -9.97 -0.92 -3.39
C GLY A 213 -11.13 0.02 -3.03
N HIS A 214 -12.37 -0.41 -3.25
CA HIS A 214 -13.58 0.30 -2.82
C HIS A 214 -13.67 0.44 -1.31
N SER A 215 -13.38 -0.62 -0.55
CA SER A 215 -13.29 -0.57 0.92
C SER A 215 -12.31 0.49 1.41
N LEU A 216 -11.13 0.60 0.79
CA LEU A 216 -10.10 1.59 1.15
C LEU A 216 -10.50 3.01 0.77
N ALA A 217 -11.06 3.17 -0.42
CA ALA A 217 -11.58 4.46 -0.87
C ALA A 217 -12.75 4.94 0.00
N SER A 218 -13.63 4.04 0.46
CA SER A 218 -14.71 4.35 1.41
C SER A 218 -14.17 4.79 2.76
N LEU A 219 -13.12 4.16 3.28
CA LEU A 219 -12.43 4.62 4.50
C LEU A 219 -11.88 6.05 4.32
N LEU A 220 -11.19 6.31 3.21
CA LEU A 220 -10.67 7.64 2.87
C LEU A 220 -11.77 8.69 2.77
N ALA A 221 -12.90 8.35 2.14
CA ALA A 221 -14.05 9.24 2.05
C ALA A 221 -14.66 9.53 3.42
N ALA A 222 -14.80 8.51 4.29
CA ALA A 222 -15.34 8.69 5.63
C ALA A 222 -14.46 9.63 6.48
N LEU A 223 -13.15 9.44 6.47
CA LEU A 223 -12.23 10.30 7.24
C LEU A 223 -12.09 11.71 6.64
N GLY A 224 -12.09 11.81 5.31
CA GLY A 224 -12.01 13.07 4.56
C GLY A 224 -13.32 13.85 4.49
N ARG A 225 -14.43 13.29 5.00
CA ARG A 225 -15.80 13.81 4.83
C ARG A 225 -16.14 14.06 3.36
N GLU A 226 -15.71 13.15 2.50
CA GLU A 226 -15.95 13.19 1.06
C GLU A 226 -17.20 12.39 0.69
N LYS A 227 -17.72 12.60 -0.53
CA LYS A 227 -18.75 11.74 -1.09
C LYS A 227 -18.21 10.33 -1.22
N GLN A 228 -19.06 9.33 -0.95
CA GLN A 228 -18.70 7.93 -1.14
C GLN A 228 -18.30 7.66 -2.61
N PRO A 229 -17.13 7.07 -2.86
CA PRO A 229 -16.61 6.87 -4.20
C PRO A 229 -17.39 5.77 -4.91
N GLN A 230 -17.58 5.91 -6.21
CA GLN A 230 -18.33 4.97 -7.04
C GLN A 230 -17.54 4.62 -8.31
N PHE A 231 -17.66 3.38 -8.80
CA PHE A 231 -16.97 2.94 -10.01
C PHE A 231 -17.50 3.66 -11.27
N GLU A 232 -18.78 4.03 -11.28
CA GLU A 232 -19.46 4.68 -12.41
C GLU A 232 -19.18 6.18 -12.50
N THR A 233 -18.52 6.77 -11.50
CA THR A 233 -18.24 8.22 -11.45
C THR A 233 -16.75 8.49 -11.26
N PRO A 234 -15.89 8.11 -12.21
CA PRO A 234 -14.45 8.34 -12.11
C PRO A 234 -14.12 9.84 -12.03
N ASP A 235 -13.05 10.17 -11.31
CA ASP A 235 -12.53 11.53 -11.18
C ASP A 235 -11.91 11.97 -12.51
N THR A 236 -12.52 13.00 -13.12
CA THR A 236 -12.11 13.55 -14.42
C THR A 236 -11.03 14.63 -14.29
N THR A 237 -10.54 14.90 -13.08
CA THR A 237 -9.47 15.87 -12.85
C THR A 237 -8.22 15.48 -13.64
N VAL A 238 -7.57 16.48 -14.23
CA VAL A 238 -6.26 16.34 -14.89
C VAL A 238 -5.26 17.21 -14.17
N VAL A 239 -4.32 16.59 -13.46
CA VAL A 239 -3.30 17.34 -12.72
C VAL A 239 -2.24 17.91 -13.67
N THR A 240 -1.70 19.08 -13.31
CA THR A 240 -0.60 19.72 -14.06
C THR A 240 0.76 19.14 -13.70
N ARG A 241 0.86 18.46 -12.55
CA ARG A 241 2.03 17.72 -12.05
C ARG A 241 1.54 16.50 -11.26
N THR A 242 2.33 15.44 -11.23
CA THR A 242 2.00 14.27 -10.41
C THR A 242 1.81 14.67 -8.95
N ASN A 243 0.66 14.32 -8.38
CA ASN A 243 0.42 14.42 -6.94
C ASN A 243 1.11 13.22 -6.26
N THR A 244 2.15 13.50 -5.48
CA THR A 244 2.93 12.47 -4.78
C THR A 244 2.37 12.12 -3.40
N GLN A 245 1.53 13.00 -2.85
CA GLN A 245 0.85 12.83 -1.56
C GLN A 245 -0.48 12.10 -1.76
N HIS A 246 -1.38 12.14 -0.79
CA HIS A 246 -2.66 11.44 -0.80
C HIS A 246 -3.67 12.03 -1.79
N PRO A 247 -4.01 11.34 -2.90
CA PRO A 247 -5.15 11.75 -3.73
C PRO A 247 -6.47 11.60 -2.98
N ARG A 248 -7.52 12.26 -3.50
CA ARG A 248 -8.89 12.16 -2.95
C ARG A 248 -9.46 10.74 -3.08
N ALA A 249 -10.48 10.42 -2.29
CA ALA A 249 -11.03 9.08 -2.19
C ALA A 249 -11.48 8.50 -3.54
N GLN A 250 -12.18 9.28 -4.36
CA GLN A 250 -12.59 8.84 -5.71
C GLN A 250 -11.37 8.51 -6.59
N CYS A 251 -10.39 9.41 -6.63
CA CYS A 251 -9.16 9.19 -7.39
C CYS A 251 -8.38 7.94 -6.94
N ARG A 252 -8.41 7.61 -5.65
CA ARG A 252 -7.80 6.37 -5.11
C ARG A 252 -8.59 5.14 -5.58
N LEU A 253 -9.93 5.18 -5.56
CA LEU A 253 -10.76 4.10 -6.13
C LEU A 253 -10.42 3.86 -7.60
N ASP A 254 -10.38 4.93 -8.39
CA ASP A 254 -10.06 4.85 -9.82
C ASP A 254 -8.67 4.23 -10.03
N THR A 255 -7.73 4.52 -9.13
CA THR A 255 -6.36 4.01 -9.17
C THR A 255 -6.28 2.52 -8.85
N TYR A 256 -6.94 2.07 -7.78
CA TYR A 256 -7.03 0.64 -7.46
C TYR A 256 -7.70 -0.13 -8.59
N PHE A 257 -8.79 0.40 -9.13
CA PHE A 257 -9.52 -0.25 -10.22
C PHE A 257 -8.67 -0.33 -11.49
N ALA A 258 -8.03 0.76 -11.90
CA ALA A 258 -7.12 0.77 -13.04
C ALA A 258 -5.98 -0.25 -12.88
N GLY A 259 -5.37 -0.33 -11.69
CA GLY A 259 -4.34 -1.33 -11.40
C GLY A 259 -4.84 -2.76 -11.55
N SER A 260 -6.07 -3.04 -11.09
CA SER A 260 -6.69 -4.38 -11.20
C SER A 260 -6.94 -4.81 -12.66
N LEU A 261 -7.18 -3.85 -13.56
CA LEU A 261 -7.42 -4.10 -14.99
C LEU A 261 -6.14 -4.31 -15.79
N CYS A 262 -4.98 -3.95 -15.24
CA CYS A 262 -3.75 -4.03 -15.99
C CYS A 262 -3.32 -5.49 -16.20
N ASN A 263 -3.15 -5.91 -17.46
CA ASN A 263 -2.81 -7.29 -17.83
C ASN A 263 -1.35 -7.46 -18.29
N LYS A 264 -0.52 -6.44 -18.09
CA LYS A 264 0.92 -6.51 -18.35
C LYS A 264 1.59 -7.55 -17.43
N PRO A 265 2.62 -8.26 -17.91
CA PRO A 265 3.43 -9.11 -17.06
C PRO A 265 4.19 -8.28 -16.03
N PHE A 266 4.54 -8.88 -14.90
CA PHE A 266 5.38 -8.27 -13.87
C PHE A 266 6.59 -9.16 -13.57
N ASP A 267 7.69 -8.56 -13.10
CA ASP A 267 8.86 -9.26 -12.60
C ASP A 267 9.12 -8.82 -11.17
N LEU A 268 8.98 -9.76 -10.23
CA LEU A 268 9.12 -9.52 -8.80
C LEU A 268 10.55 -9.11 -8.40
N ASN A 269 11.54 -9.38 -9.26
CA ASN A 269 12.92 -8.99 -9.04
C ASN A 269 13.23 -7.58 -9.54
N VAL A 270 12.30 -6.90 -10.20
CA VAL A 270 12.50 -5.53 -10.71
C VAL A 270 11.65 -4.54 -9.93
N ILE A 271 12.25 -3.42 -9.54
CA ILE A 271 11.52 -2.26 -9.02
C ILE A 271 11.58 -1.19 -10.13
N PRO A 272 10.52 -1.03 -10.94
CA PRO A 272 10.60 -0.28 -12.18
C PRO A 272 11.15 1.14 -12.00
N GLY A 273 12.14 1.51 -12.81
CA GLY A 273 12.76 2.84 -12.79
C GLY A 273 13.67 3.14 -11.59
N LYS A 274 13.74 2.27 -10.57
CA LYS A 274 14.57 2.51 -9.38
C LYS A 274 16.05 2.57 -9.75
N GLY A 275 16.72 3.67 -9.40
CA GLY A 275 18.14 3.85 -9.70
C GLY A 275 18.47 3.96 -11.19
N HIS A 276 17.48 4.25 -12.04
CA HIS A 276 17.70 4.42 -13.47
C HIS A 276 18.79 5.47 -13.75
N ALA A 277 19.67 5.21 -14.73
CA ALA A 277 20.88 6.02 -14.97
C ALA A 277 20.60 7.50 -15.31
N LYS A 278 19.42 7.79 -15.86
CA LYS A 278 18.96 9.15 -16.17
C LYS A 278 18.12 9.79 -15.05
N GLY A 279 18.05 9.16 -13.88
CA GLY A 279 17.19 9.54 -12.77
C GLY A 279 15.92 8.68 -12.71
N GLN A 280 15.52 8.29 -11.51
CA GLN A 280 14.43 7.32 -11.30
C GLN A 280 13.03 7.89 -11.55
N ASN A 281 12.88 9.21 -11.67
CA ASN A 281 11.65 9.86 -12.14
C ASN A 281 11.81 10.50 -13.53
N SER A 282 12.84 10.11 -14.29
CA SER A 282 13.01 10.59 -15.66
C SER A 282 11.95 10.02 -16.60
N LYS A 283 11.77 10.67 -17.75
CA LYS A 283 10.98 10.14 -18.87
C LYS A 283 11.43 8.75 -19.31
N ASP A 284 12.73 8.44 -19.21
CA ASP A 284 13.26 7.11 -19.53
C ASP A 284 12.90 6.06 -18.47
N ALA A 285 12.90 6.42 -17.19
CA ALA A 285 12.42 5.55 -16.11
C ALA A 285 10.90 5.29 -16.24
N GLU A 286 10.14 6.29 -16.69
CA GLU A 286 8.73 6.11 -17.05
C GLU A 286 8.58 5.10 -18.20
N ALA A 287 9.38 5.24 -19.27
CA ALA A 287 9.36 4.31 -20.40
C ALA A 287 9.74 2.88 -19.99
N GLU A 288 10.73 2.72 -19.11
CA GLU A 288 11.08 1.42 -18.52
C GLU A 288 9.89 0.79 -17.78
N SER A 289 9.12 1.61 -17.03
CA SER A 289 7.95 1.15 -16.28
C SER A 289 6.80 0.64 -17.14
N MET A 290 6.72 1.02 -18.42
CA MET A 290 5.68 0.56 -19.37
C MET A 290 5.73 -0.95 -19.64
N LYS A 291 6.86 -1.60 -19.34
CA LYS A 291 6.96 -3.07 -19.41
C LYS A 291 6.07 -3.77 -18.37
N TYR A 292 5.82 -3.11 -17.25
CA TYR A 292 5.23 -3.71 -16.04
C TYR A 292 3.93 -3.05 -15.59
N THR A 293 3.60 -1.89 -16.16
CA THR A 293 2.41 -1.09 -15.83
C THR A 293 1.71 -0.65 -17.12
N CYS A 294 0.41 -0.43 -17.05
CA CYS A 294 -0.39 -0.09 -18.21
C CYS A 294 -0.40 1.43 -18.44
N PHE A 295 -0.31 1.83 -19.71
CA PHE A 295 -0.25 3.23 -20.11
C PHE A 295 -1.32 3.58 -21.13
N ALA A 296 -1.86 4.80 -21.00
CA ALA A 296 -2.88 5.31 -21.93
C ALA A 296 -2.33 5.44 -23.36
N VAL A 297 -1.04 5.80 -23.52
CA VAL A 297 -0.36 5.87 -24.82
C VAL A 297 -0.25 4.51 -25.54
N GLU A 298 -0.37 3.39 -24.82
CA GLU A 298 -0.43 2.04 -25.41
C GLU A 298 -1.86 1.59 -25.71
N GLY A 299 -2.85 2.50 -25.62
CA GLY A 299 -4.27 2.19 -25.79
C GLY A 299 -4.94 1.59 -24.55
N MET A 300 -4.22 1.41 -23.44
CA MET A 300 -4.71 0.79 -22.20
C MET A 300 -5.35 1.82 -21.25
N LYS A 301 -6.23 2.68 -21.77
CA LYS A 301 -6.75 3.85 -21.03
C LYS A 301 -7.41 3.51 -19.69
N GLU A 302 -8.24 2.47 -19.66
CA GLU A 302 -8.97 2.06 -18.45
C GLU A 302 -8.06 1.45 -17.38
N ALA A 303 -6.94 0.86 -17.79
CA ALA A 303 -5.95 0.26 -16.89
C ALA A 303 -4.79 1.21 -16.55
N ALA A 304 -4.76 2.41 -17.13
CA ALA A 304 -3.68 3.37 -16.91
C ALA A 304 -3.85 4.10 -15.58
N ARG A 305 -2.74 4.56 -15.01
CA ARG A 305 -2.76 5.42 -13.81
C ARG A 305 -3.62 6.67 -14.06
N PRO A 306 -4.64 6.95 -13.23
CA PRO A 306 -5.57 8.05 -13.46
C PRO A 306 -4.93 9.44 -13.47
N THR A 307 -5.46 10.32 -14.33
CA THR A 307 -4.98 11.71 -14.47
C THR A 307 -5.30 12.61 -13.27
N CYS A 308 -6.17 12.15 -12.37
CA CYS A 308 -6.52 12.86 -11.14
C CYS A 308 -5.36 12.91 -10.12
N TRP A 309 -4.30 12.09 -10.33
CA TRP A 309 -3.06 12.19 -9.56
C TRP A 309 -1.79 12.01 -10.41
N PHE A 310 -1.84 11.28 -11.52
CA PHE A 310 -0.66 10.97 -12.31
C PHE A 310 -0.54 11.91 -13.51
N LYS A 311 0.65 12.50 -13.68
CA LYS A 311 1.01 13.25 -14.88
C LYS A 311 2.15 12.55 -15.59
N GLY A 312 1.83 11.67 -16.54
CA GLY A 312 2.82 11.01 -17.37
C GLY A 312 3.62 12.01 -18.22
N GLN A 313 4.93 11.78 -18.30
CA GLN A 313 5.85 12.49 -19.19
C GLN A 313 5.80 11.93 -20.61
N LEU A 314 5.28 10.71 -20.78
CA LEU A 314 5.03 10.10 -22.08
C LEU A 314 3.68 10.48 -22.67
N ASP A 315 2.72 10.89 -21.83
CA ASP A 315 1.39 11.34 -22.25
C ASP A 315 1.40 12.76 -22.85
N GLN A 316 2.54 13.45 -22.78
CA GLN A 316 2.75 14.73 -23.44
C GLN A 316 3.04 14.49 -24.92
N PRO A 317 2.38 15.20 -25.86
CA PRO A 317 2.65 15.09 -27.29
C PRO A 317 4.00 15.72 -27.62
N ALA A 318 5.10 15.07 -27.26
CA ALA A 318 6.39 15.28 -27.88
C ALA A 318 6.39 14.44 -29.15
N PHE A 319 6.11 15.10 -30.28
CA PHE A 319 6.18 14.57 -31.65
C PHE A 319 5.05 13.60 -32.05
N ARG A 320 3.83 14.15 -32.22
CA ARG A 320 3.14 13.92 -33.50
C ARG A 320 3.84 14.78 -34.55
N ARG A 321 4.97 14.33 -35.07
CA ARG A 321 5.63 14.94 -36.22
C ARG A 321 6.07 13.82 -37.16
N PHE A 322 5.42 13.85 -38.32
CA PHE A 322 5.51 13.02 -39.51
C PHE A 322 4.80 11.67 -39.39
#